data_AF-A0A4Q0VG20-F1
#
_entry.id   AF-A0A4Q0VG20-F1
#
_cell.length_a   1.000
_cell.length_b   1.000
_cell.length_c   1.000
_cell.angle_alpha   90.00
_cell.angle_beta   90.00
_cell.angle_gamma   90.00
#
_symmetry.space_group_name_H-M   'P 1'
#
loop_
_entity.id
_entity.type
_entity.pdbx_description
1 polymer ?
#
loop_
_entity_poly.entity_id
_entity_poly.type
_entity_poly.pdbx_seq_one_letter_code
_entity_poly.pdbx_strand_id
1 'polypeptide(L)' 'MDAFWKTKSESSFAKAREDISLDALSKNIKAKIKERREFLILRCPNCSQKLRLPRKKGNILVTCPRCIFKFKSKT' A
#
# COMPACT_ATOMS: atom_id res chain seq x y z
N MET A 1 -26.82 -54.19 -15.64
CA MET A 1 -25.93 -54.42 -14.49
C MET A 1 -24.59 -53.78 -14.85
N ASP A 2 -24.32 -52.53 -14.50
CA ASP A 2 -23.92 -51.97 -13.20
C ASP A 2 -22.49 -51.42 -13.34
N ALA A 3 -22.38 -50.14 -13.62
CA ALA A 3 -21.18 -49.35 -13.36
C ALA A 3 -21.66 -47.97 -12.90
N PHE A 4 -22.24 -47.93 -11.70
CA PHE A 4 -21.51 -47.53 -10.51
C PHE A 4 -20.94 -46.12 -10.71
N TRP A 5 -21.84 -45.14 -10.65
CA TRP A 5 -21.56 -43.74 -10.47
C TRP A 5 -20.58 -43.57 -9.30
N LYS A 6 -19.28 -43.53 -9.64
CA LYS A 6 -18.25 -43.25 -8.66
C LYS A 6 -18.27 -41.76 -8.39
N THR A 7 -19.16 -41.39 -7.48
CA THR A 7 -19.13 -40.16 -6.71
C THR A 7 -17.74 -39.98 -6.12
N LYS A 8 -17.05 -38.92 -6.53
CA LYS A 8 -16.04 -38.19 -5.73
C LYS A 8 -16.12 -36.75 -6.22
N SER A 9 -16.90 -35.85 -5.63
CA SER A 9 -16.63 -35.20 -4.34
C SER A 9 -15.18 -34.77 -4.16
N GLU A 10 -14.68 -33.91 -5.04
CA GLU A 10 -13.61 -32.98 -4.64
C GLU A 10 -14.06 -31.56 -5.02
N SER A 11 -14.48 -30.86 -3.99
CA SER A 11 -14.91 -29.48 -3.98
C SER A 11 -13.88 -28.57 -4.64
N SER A 12 -14.37 -27.59 -5.40
CA SER A 12 -13.60 -26.52 -6.04
C SER A 12 -12.95 -25.53 -5.05
N PHE A 13 -12.62 -25.98 -3.84
CA PHE A 13 -12.13 -25.15 -2.72
C PHE A 13 -10.69 -25.45 -2.27
N ALA A 14 -9.99 -26.42 -2.89
CA ALA A 14 -8.75 -26.98 -2.34
C ALA A 14 -7.47 -26.79 -3.18
N LYS A 15 -7.28 -25.68 -3.90
CA LYS A 15 -5.98 -25.36 -4.53
C LYS A 15 -5.59 -23.88 -4.43
N ALA A 16 -5.49 -23.38 -3.19
CA ALA A 16 -4.80 -22.14 -2.90
C ALA A 16 -3.57 -22.44 -2.05
N ARG A 17 -2.46 -22.84 -2.68
CA ARG A 17 -1.14 -22.95 -2.05
C ARG A 17 -0.11 -23.26 -3.13
N GLU A 18 0.92 -22.41 -3.17
CA GLU A 18 2.20 -22.58 -3.90
C GLU A 18 2.14 -22.16 -5.37
N ASP A 19 2.23 -20.86 -5.65
CA ASP A 19 3.53 -20.24 -5.96
C ASP A 19 3.54 -18.71 -5.73
N ILE A 20 4.10 -18.25 -4.59
CA ILE A 20 4.50 -16.84 -4.50
C ILE A 20 5.78 -16.70 -5.32
N SER A 21 5.62 -16.30 -6.58
CA SER A 21 6.76 -16.07 -7.46
C SER A 21 7.69 -15.02 -6.81
N LEU A 22 9.00 -15.33 -6.73
CA LEU A 22 10.00 -14.43 -6.17
C LEU A 22 9.99 -13.06 -6.86
N ASP A 23 9.57 -13.00 -8.13
CA ASP A 23 9.39 -11.77 -8.86
C ASP A 23 8.22 -10.91 -8.34
N ALA A 24 7.10 -11.50 -7.92
CA ALA A 24 5.95 -10.77 -7.37
C ALA A 24 6.27 -10.12 -6.01
N LEU A 25 7.05 -10.81 -5.16
CA LEU A 25 7.56 -10.23 -3.91
C LEU A 25 8.54 -9.08 -4.20
N SER A 26 9.46 -9.26 -5.16
CA SER A 26 10.45 -8.24 -5.53
C SER A 26 9.82 -6.95 -6.09
N LYS A 27 8.74 -7.09 -6.88
CA LYS A 27 7.99 -5.96 -7.46
C LYS A 27 7.34 -5.11 -6.37
N ASN A 28 6.70 -5.75 -5.40
CA ASN A 28 6.06 -5.08 -4.26
C ASN A 28 7.07 -4.35 -3.36
N ILE A 29 8.23 -4.95 -3.10
CA ILE A 29 9.29 -4.32 -2.31
C ILE A 29 9.84 -3.08 -3.02
N LYS A 30 10.12 -3.17 -4.33
CA LYS A 30 10.59 -2.03 -5.13
C LYS A 30 9.59 -0.86 -5.11
N ALA A 31 8.30 -1.14 -5.26
CA ALA A 31 7.26 -0.12 -5.19
C ALA A 31 7.20 0.58 -3.81
N LYS A 32 7.19 -0.20 -2.72
CA LYS A 32 7.20 0.34 -1.35
C LYS A 32 8.42 1.21 -1.06
N ILE A 33 9.60 0.81 -1.55
CA ILE A 33 10.84 1.60 -1.41
C ILE A 33 10.72 2.91 -2.19
N LYS A 34 10.19 2.87 -3.40
CA LYS A 34 9.97 4.06 -4.23
C LYS A 34 9.03 5.05 -3.54
N GLU A 35 7.88 4.58 -3.06
CA GLU A 35 6.92 5.41 -2.32
C GLU A 35 7.54 6.07 -1.08
N ARG A 36 8.33 5.33 -0.30
CA ARG A 36 9.02 5.89 0.88
C ARG A 36 10.08 6.94 0.52
N ARG A 37 10.67 6.83 -0.67
CA ARG A 37 11.65 7.82 -1.18
C ARG A 37 10.98 9.07 -1.74
N GLU A 38 9.80 8.93 -2.36
CA GLU A 38 9.08 10.02 -3.01
C GLU A 38 8.23 10.84 -2.03
N PHE A 39 7.68 10.22 -0.98
CA PHE A 39 6.77 10.87 -0.05
C PHE A 39 7.28 10.84 1.38
N LEU A 40 7.04 11.93 2.11
CA LEU A 40 7.19 11.99 3.57
C LEU A 40 5.83 12.18 4.23
N ILE A 41 5.69 11.65 5.43
CA ILE A 41 4.50 11.80 6.25
C ILE A 41 4.83 12.78 7.37
N LEU A 42 4.16 13.93 7.39
CA LEU A 42 4.32 14.96 8.42
C LEU A 42 3.01 15.16 9.17
N ARG A 43 3.11 15.67 10.41
CA ARG A 43 1.94 16.00 11.22
C ARG A 43 1.65 17.49 11.12
N CYS A 44 0.38 17.84 10.95
CA CYS A 44 -0.06 19.22 11.07
C CYS A 44 0.14 19.70 12.52
N PRO A 45 0.76 20.86 12.76
CA PRO A 45 0.99 21.37 14.12
C PRO A 45 -0.30 21.81 14.83
N ASN A 46 -1.36 22.13 14.10
CA ASN A 46 -2.62 22.63 14.67
C ASN A 46 -3.63 21.50 14.98
N CYS A 47 -3.80 20.53 14.07
CA CYS A 47 -4.83 19.47 14.22
C CYS A 47 -4.25 18.04 14.29
N SER A 48 -2.93 17.88 14.30
CA SER A 48 -2.22 16.59 14.35
C SER A 48 -2.53 15.62 13.19
N GLN A 49 -3.20 16.09 12.13
CA GLN A 49 -3.49 15.30 10.94
C GLN A 49 -2.20 14.84 10.26
N LYS A 50 -2.13 13.56 9.86
CA LYS A 50 -1.04 13.04 9.04
C LYS A 50 -1.23 13.49 7.60
N LEU A 51 -0.23 14.16 7.05
CA LEU A 51 -0.20 14.70 5.69
C LEU A 51 0.92 14.00 4.91
N ARG A 52 0.59 13.50 3.72
CA ARG A 52 1.55 12.93 2.78
C ARG A 52 2.03 14.04 1.85
N LEU A 53 3.33 14.34 1.86
CA LEU A 53 3.93 15.37 1.00
C LEU A 53 5.07 14.82 0.16
N PRO A 54 5.30 15.36 -1.04
CA PRO A 54 6.43 14.99 -1.87
C PRO A 54 7.74 15.44 -1.20
N ARG A 55 8.77 14.58 -1.24
CA ARG A 55 10.13 14.91 -0.78
C ARG A 55 10.87 15.75 -1.81
N LYS A 56 11.97 16.39 -1.38
CA LYS A 56 12.94 17.10 -2.25
C LYS A 56 12.36 18.33 -2.97
N LYS A 57 11.32 18.96 -2.43
CA LYS A 57 10.82 20.26 -2.92
C LYS A 57 11.45 21.44 -2.19
N GLY A 58 12.28 21.21 -1.17
CA GLY A 58 12.92 22.27 -0.40
C GLY A 58 11.93 22.93 0.54
N ASN A 59 11.87 24.26 0.55
CA ASN A 59 10.97 25.02 1.41
C ASN A 59 9.61 25.16 0.74
N ILE A 60 8.57 24.57 1.34
CA ILE A 60 7.21 24.62 0.83
C ILE A 60 6.25 25.22 1.86
N LEU A 61 5.19 25.87 1.36
CA LEU A 61 4.08 26.32 2.16
C LEU A 61 2.99 25.25 2.13
N VAL A 62 2.82 24.55 3.25
CA VAL A 62 1.84 23.47 3.38
C VAL A 62 0.54 24.04 3.92
N THR A 63 -0.57 23.74 3.26
CA THR A 63 -1.92 24.04 3.77
C THR A 63 -2.57 22.75 4.25
N CYS A 64 -3.00 22.71 5.52
CA CYS A 64 -3.70 21.54 6.03
C CYS A 64 -5.13 21.46 5.45
N PRO A 65 -5.59 20.32 4.90
CA PRO A 65 -6.94 20.19 4.37
C PRO A 65 -8.02 20.18 5.46
N ARG A 66 -7.66 19.87 6.72
CA ARG A 66 -8.61 19.75 7.83
C ARG A 66 -8.88 21.09 8.52
N CYS A 67 -7.82 21.83 8.84
CA CYS A 67 -7.93 23.08 9.60
C CYS A 67 -7.49 24.32 8.82
N ILE A 68 -7.11 24.17 7.55
CA ILE A 68 -6.73 25.26 6.63
C ILE A 68 -5.48 26.05 7.08
N PHE A 69 -4.87 25.65 8.20
CA PHE A 69 -3.66 26.26 8.73
C PHE A 69 -2.49 26.12 7.75
N LYS A 70 -1.82 27.25 7.47
CA LYS A 70 -0.68 27.35 6.56
C LYS A 70 0.61 27.41 7.36
N PHE A 71 1.56 26.54 7.05
CA PHE A 71 2.87 26.53 7.72
C PHE A 71 4.00 26.23 6.74
N LYS A 72 5.18 26.78 7.04
CA LYS A 72 6.40 26.51 6.27
C LYS A 72 6.98 25.18 6.74
N SER A 73 7.29 24.30 5.79
CA SER A 73 7.95 23.03 6.08
C SER A 73 9.03 22.76 5.03
N LYS A 74 10.09 22.06 5.45
CA LYS A 74 11.16 21.63 4.55
C LYS A 74 10.96 20.15 4.21
N THR A 75 10.82 19.87 2.92
CA THR A 75 10.64 18.51 2.35
C THR A 75 11.84 17.99 1.60
#